data_AF-A0A158CMQ4-F1
#
_entry.id   AF-A0A158CMQ4-F1
#
_cell.length_a   1.000
_cell.length_b   1.000
_cell.length_c   1.000
_cell.angle_alpha   90.00
_cell.angle_beta   90.00
_cell.angle_gamma   90.00
#
_symmetry.space_group_name_H-M   'P 1'
#
loop_
_entity.id
_entity.type
_entity.pdbx_description
1 polymer ?
#
loop_
_entity_poly.entity_id
_entity_poly.type
_entity_poly.pdbx_seq_one_letter_code
_entity_poly.pdbx_strand_id
1 'polypeptide(L)' 'MHDEYDNDKITLLAVPPSKGLEWSGKLFVGTEEIGDLFGQALSDLEDAANELGFPPDHIRVANS' A
#
# COMPACT_ATOMS: atom_id res chain seq x y z
N MET A 1 -0.42 20.91 22.16
CA MET A 1 0.38 19.74 21.76
C MET A 1 -0.46 19.07 20.68
N HIS A 2 -0.29 19.51 19.42
CA HIS A 2 -1.11 19.06 18.29
C HIS A 2 -0.55 17.74 17.79
N ASP A 3 -1.37 16.69 17.88
CA ASP A 3 -1.56 15.63 16.88
C ASP A 3 -0.37 15.29 15.95
N GLU A 4 0.74 14.78 16.50
CA GLU A 4 1.85 14.18 15.72
C GLU A 4 1.67 12.66 15.52
N TYR A 5 0.45 12.12 15.51
CA TYR A 5 0.24 10.69 15.82
C TYR A 5 0.01 9.71 14.66
N ASP A 6 -0.09 10.14 13.38
CA ASP A 6 -0.34 9.18 12.29
C ASP A 6 0.23 9.56 10.91
N ASN A 7 1.04 10.62 10.80
CA ASN A 7 1.59 11.04 9.50
C ASN A 7 2.82 10.23 9.05
N ASP A 8 3.39 9.36 9.88
CA ASP A 8 4.55 8.53 9.49
C ASP A 8 4.17 7.10 9.12
N LYS A 9 2.90 6.69 9.32
CA LYS A 9 2.50 5.31 9.03
C LYS A 9 2.26 5.11 7.55
N ILE A 10 2.90 4.08 7.01
CA ILE A 10 2.73 3.68 5.62
C ILE A 10 1.54 2.72 5.53
N THR A 11 0.52 3.10 4.76
CA THR A 11 -0.60 2.23 4.44
C THR A 11 -0.52 1.76 3.00
N LEU A 12 -0.53 0.45 2.80
CA LEU A 12 -0.69 -0.17 1.48
C LEU A 12 -2.15 -0.58 1.28
N LEU A 13 -2.85 0.10 0.39
CA LEU A 13 -4.17 -0.31 -0.08
C LEU A 13 -4.03 -1.24 -1.29
N ALA A 14 -4.12 -2.53 -1.06
CA ALA A 14 -4.05 -3.54 -2.10
C ALA A 14 -5.45 -3.85 -2.67
N VAL A 15 -5.57 -3.81 -3.99
CA VAL A 15 -6.77 -4.13 -4.75
C VAL A 15 -6.55 -5.47 -5.45
N PRO A 16 -7.38 -6.48 -5.14
CA PRO A 16 -7.25 -7.79 -5.75
C PRO A 16 -7.53 -7.72 -7.26
N PRO A 17 -6.88 -8.58 -8.05
CA PRO A 17 -7.02 -8.58 -9.49
C PRO A 17 -8.44 -8.95 -9.93
N SER A 18 -9.00 -8.14 -10.82
CA SER A 18 -10.26 -8.48 -11.48
C SER A 18 -9.98 -9.29 -12.75
N LYS A 19 -10.41 -10.56 -12.78
CA LYS A 19 -10.41 -11.46 -13.96
C LYS A 19 -9.13 -11.40 -14.81
N GLY A 20 -8.03 -11.96 -14.29
CA GLY A 20 -6.78 -12.16 -15.04
C GLY A 20 -5.89 -10.92 -15.16
N LEU A 21 -6.24 -9.83 -14.48
CA LEU A 21 -5.34 -8.70 -14.22
C LEU A 21 -4.38 -9.02 -13.07
N GLU A 22 -3.41 -8.14 -12.84
CA GLU A 22 -2.49 -8.22 -11.70
C GLU A 22 -3.05 -7.46 -10.47
N TRP A 23 -2.49 -7.73 -9.30
CA TRP A 23 -2.78 -6.94 -8.10
C TRP A 23 -2.30 -5.50 -8.31
N SER A 24 -3.09 -4.55 -7.85
CA SER A 24 -2.69 -3.14 -7.80
C SER A 24 -2.66 -2.68 -6.36
N GLY A 25 -1.69 -1.84 -6.01
CA GLY A 25 -1.49 -1.31 -4.67
C GLY A 25 -1.34 0.19 -4.72
N LYS A 26 -1.88 0.90 -3.73
CA LYS A 26 -1.61 2.33 -3.51
C LYS A 26 -0.97 2.52 -2.15
N LEU A 27 0.15 3.23 -2.12
CA LEU A 27 0.85 3.60 -0.90
C LEU A 27 0.38 4.97 -0.41
N PHE A 28 0.14 5.05 0.89
CA PHE A 28 -0.24 6.27 1.57
C PHE A 28 0.66 6.52 2.76
N VAL A 29 1.03 7.78 2.98
CA VAL A 29 1.66 8.31 4.20
C VAL A 29 0.62 9.16 4.89
N GLY A 30 0.06 8.68 6.01
CA GLY A 30 -1.13 9.30 6.61
C GLY A 30 -2.32 9.28 5.63
N THR A 31 -2.66 10.44 5.07
CA THR A 31 -3.72 10.59 4.05
C THR A 31 -3.20 10.94 2.65
N GLU A 32 -1.89 11.12 2.48
CA GLU A 32 -1.28 11.50 1.21
C GLU A 32 -0.90 10.25 0.41
N GLU A 33 -1.30 10.19 -0.87
CA GLU A 33 -0.87 9.12 -1.77
C GLU A 33 0.55 9.39 -2.25
N ILE A 34 1.44 8.41 -2.06
CA ILE A 34 2.88 8.55 -2.37
C ILE A 34 3.35 7.65 -3.51
N GLY A 35 2.54 6.69 -3.94
CA GLY A 35 2.88 5.83 -5.08
C GLY A 35 1.89 4.73 -5.37
N ASP A 36 2.02 4.17 -6.58
CA ASP A 36 1.28 3.01 -7.06
C ASP A 36 2.24 1.83 -7.23
N LEU A 37 1.76 0.63 -6.89
CA LEU A 37 2.48 -0.63 -6.98
C LEU A 37 1.64 -1.63 -7.78
N PHE A 38 2.32 -2.54 -8.48
CA PHE A 38 1.66 -3.59 -9.26
C PHE A 38 2.44 -4.89 -9.09
N GLY A 39 1.71 -6.01 -9.05
CA GLY A 39 2.32 -7.30 -8.72
C GLY A 39 1.41 -8.47 -9.02
N GLN A 40 1.97 -9.68 -9.19
CA GLN A 40 1.18 -10.87 -9.48
C GLN A 40 0.46 -11.41 -8.23
N ALA A 41 0.97 -11.09 -7.05
CA ALA A 41 0.44 -11.42 -5.75
C ALA A 41 0.50 -10.22 -4.80
N LEU A 42 -0.22 -10.31 -3.67
CA LEU A 42 -0.15 -9.32 -2.59
C LEU A 42 1.28 -9.15 -2.05
N SER A 43 2.02 -10.25 -1.93
CA SER A 43 3.42 -10.23 -1.46
C SER A 43 4.34 -9.43 -2.37
N ASP A 44 4.09 -9.42 -3.69
CA ASP A 44 4.88 -8.59 -4.61
C ASP A 44 4.68 -7.09 -4.35
N LEU A 45 3.47 -6.68 -3.93
CA LEU A 45 3.21 -5.30 -3.53
C LEU A 45 3.93 -4.94 -2.22
N GLU A 46 3.98 -5.88 -1.27
CA GLU A 46 4.70 -5.68 -0.01
C GLU A 46 6.21 -5.57 -0.23
N ASP A 47 6.79 -6.47 -1.03
CA ASP A 47 8.22 -6.42 -1.40
C ASP A 47 8.54 -5.11 -2.14
N ALA A 48 7.74 -4.72 -3.13
CA ALA A 48 7.95 -3.47 -3.86
C ALA A 48 7.90 -2.23 -2.94
N ALA A 49 6.98 -2.20 -1.98
CA ALA A 49 6.90 -1.13 -0.99
C ALA A 49 8.16 -1.08 -0.09
N ASN A 50 8.65 -2.25 0.35
CA ASN A 50 9.88 -2.37 1.12
C ASN A 50 11.12 -1.92 0.33
N GLU A 51 11.23 -2.32 -0.95
CA GLU A 51 12.34 -1.93 -1.83
C GLU A 51 12.41 -0.43 -2.09
N LEU A 52 11.25 0.24 -2.11
CA LEU A 52 11.15 1.70 -2.23
C LEU A 52 11.45 2.44 -0.93
N GLY A 53 11.70 1.73 0.18
CA GLY A 53 11.95 2.32 1.49
C GLY A 53 10.68 2.73 2.23
N PHE A 54 9.52 2.25 1.80
CA PHE A 54 8.22 2.49 2.42
C PHE A 54 7.61 1.16 2.92
N PRO A 55 8.22 0.51 3.93
CA PRO A 55 7.67 -0.71 4.51
C PRO A 55 6.25 -0.43 5.06
N PRO A 56 5.20 -1.12 4.58
CA PRO A 56 3.83 -0.83 5.00
C PRO A 56 3.58 -1.28 6.44
N ASP A 57 3.19 -0.36 7.32
CA ASP A 57 2.72 -0.65 8.68
C ASP A 57 1.34 -1.32 8.65
N HIS A 58 0.51 -0.90 7.70
CA HIS A 58 -0.87 -1.36 7.56
C HIS A 58 -1.15 -1.78 6.12
N ILE A 59 -1.59 -3.01 5.95
CA ILE A 59 -2.03 -3.52 4.64
C ILE A 59 -3.54 -3.68 4.68
N ARG A 60 -4.23 -2.98 3.77
CA ARG A 60 -5.68 -3.05 3.61
C ARG A 60 -5.97 -3.65 2.25
N VAL A 61 -6.70 -4.76 2.23
CA VAL A 61 -7.21 -5.32 0.99
C VAL A 61 -8.59 -4.72 0.71
N ALA A 62 -8.77 -4.13 -0.47
CA ALA A 62 -10.06 -3.66 -0.92
C ALA A 62 -10.99 -4.86 -1.11
N ASN A 63 -12.04 -4.96 -0.30
CA ASN A 63 -13.09 -5.94 -0.52
C ASN A 63 -13.97 -5.44 -1.67
N SER A 64 -13.85 -6.11 -2.82
CA SER A 64 -14.72 -5.94 -3.99
C SER A 64 -16.12 -6.50 -3.76
#